data_AF-A0A412CTC0-F1
#
_entry.id   AF-A0A412CTC0-F1
#
_cell.length_a   1.000
_cell.length_b   1.000
_cell.length_c   1.000
_cell.angle_alpha   90.00
_cell.angle_beta   90.00
_cell.angle_gamma   90.00
#
_symmetry.space_group_name_H-M   'P 1'
#
loop_
_entity.id
_entity.type
_entity.pdbx_description
1 polymer ?
#
loop_
_entity_poly.entity_id
_entity_poly.type
_entity_poly.pdbx_seq_one_letter_code
_entity_poly.pdbx_strand_id
1 'polypeptide(L)'
;MKSKMKIKKTVVGSLICLSMIFSVSSCAGDGFDKETFSGGVTDTQLQSPDASEVAFSKLPGTTNVKVTWPVVMGAGGYQFSLYIVDNPDNPVAVVKDSIIDGSSVVCPYLDDTNYKAEIKTLGNEKLNNTDATSATETTWTTLISATSIPDGEDLVAWFANNPVTTGKDTEVAFELEAGGTYTISGDLDFGVNNVQLRGNKLNHAKVNFTGTGGSIITCGGGLALKFIDFDCSVVEGGTFLKFGDVPAEITGIDSYGMVTNPIIFQSCEIRNVKCKLVNINNKKYAVQNLIIRDCIVEAHQVGGDSGDFIDFNKQNSFIKDLEISSSTFYSHTRVNPRFLRYSNGNATKAGWTVCTMTFKNNTFYNISYNGQSFNCNSWTGRNNSIVVSKNLFIDSFSGNFNRRIRMQNTNVAATYDNNCYWYNGALPLDETTNRDDGDKSTSAYGVDPVFTNPANGDFTPSAPEVFSHGSGDPRWLN
;
A
#
# COMPACT_ATOMS: atom_id res chain seq x y z
N MET A 1 12.32 -45.66 -26.45
CA MET A 1 11.38 -46.06 -25.37
C MET A 1 12.02 -45.62 -24.06
N LYS A 2 11.48 -44.78 -23.16
CA LYS A 2 10.12 -44.37 -22.76
C LYS A 2 10.17 -42.84 -22.49
N SER A 3 9.46 -41.97 -23.19
CA SER A 3 8.07 -41.49 -22.96
C SER A 3 7.74 -40.94 -21.56
N LYS A 4 7.68 -39.60 -21.52
CA LYS A 4 6.70 -38.69 -20.88
C LYS A 4 6.50 -38.72 -19.35
N MET A 5 6.64 -37.53 -18.74
CA MET A 5 5.47 -36.83 -18.16
C MET A 5 5.72 -35.32 -18.04
N LYS A 6 4.83 -34.52 -18.64
CA LYS A 6 4.74 -33.07 -18.51
C LYS A 6 4.02 -32.76 -17.20
N ILE A 7 4.64 -31.96 -16.31
CA ILE A 7 3.98 -31.44 -15.12
C ILE A 7 3.36 -30.08 -15.48
N LYS A 8 2.03 -30.01 -15.40
CA LYS A 8 1.26 -28.78 -15.52
C LYS A 8 1.51 -27.94 -14.26
N LYS A 9 1.84 -26.66 -14.45
CA LYS A 9 1.95 -25.66 -13.39
C LYS A 9 0.54 -25.39 -12.84
N THR A 10 0.35 -25.61 -11.54
CA THR A 10 -0.77 -25.08 -10.76
C THR A 10 -0.19 -23.94 -9.91
N VAL A 11 -0.83 -22.79 -10.00
CA VAL A 11 -0.56 -21.58 -9.22
C VAL A 11 -0.65 -21.92 -7.73
N VAL A 12 0.48 -21.86 -7.03
CA VAL A 12 0.51 -21.91 -5.56
C VAL A 12 0.64 -20.48 -5.07
N GLY A 13 -0.52 -19.85 -4.85
CA GLY A 13 -0.58 -18.71 -3.96
C GLY A 13 -0.17 -19.18 -2.57
N SER A 14 0.78 -18.47 -1.97
CA SER A 14 1.27 -18.69 -0.61
C SER A 14 0.14 -18.42 0.39
N LEU A 15 -0.75 -19.41 0.60
CA LEU A 15 -1.68 -19.45 1.73
C LEU A 15 -0.93 -20.06 2.91
N ILE A 16 -0.55 -19.22 3.87
CA ILE A 16 -0.22 -19.69 5.21
C ILE A 16 -1.51 -20.25 5.80
N CYS A 17 -1.67 -21.58 5.75
CA CYS A 17 -2.65 -22.29 6.57
C CYS A 17 -2.26 -22.11 8.04
N LEU A 18 -2.84 -21.12 8.72
CA LEU A 18 -2.76 -21.01 10.18
C LEU A 18 -4.12 -21.39 10.78
N SER A 19 -4.26 -22.69 11.05
CA SER A 19 -5.28 -23.22 11.93
C SER A 19 -5.01 -22.78 13.37
N MET A 20 -5.75 -21.79 13.86
CA MET A 20 -5.90 -21.54 15.30
C MET A 20 -7.36 -21.24 15.61
N ILE A 21 -8.14 -22.30 15.78
CA ILE A 21 -9.48 -22.27 16.34
C ILE A 21 -9.30 -22.21 17.86
N PHE A 22 -9.48 -21.04 18.46
CA PHE A 22 -9.67 -20.91 19.91
C PHE A 22 -11.17 -20.97 20.21
N SER A 23 -11.67 -22.18 20.44
CA SER A 23 -12.96 -22.42 21.11
C SER A 23 -12.79 -22.15 22.60
N VAL A 24 -13.41 -21.09 23.12
CA VAL A 24 -13.47 -20.84 24.56
C VAL A 24 -14.37 -21.90 25.22
N SER A 25 -13.80 -22.60 26.20
CA SER A 25 -14.49 -23.58 27.03
C SER A 25 -15.59 -22.91 27.87
N SER A 26 -16.80 -23.47 27.79
CA SER A 26 -17.96 -23.15 28.62
C SER A 26 -17.71 -23.31 30.13
N CYS A 27 -18.47 -22.55 30.89
CA CYS A 27 -18.52 -22.42 32.35
C CYS A 27 -18.55 -23.74 33.14
N ALA A 28 -18.04 -23.65 34.37
CA ALA A 28 -18.12 -24.66 35.42
C ALA A 28 -19.54 -25.25 35.55
N GLY A 29 -19.61 -26.58 35.63
CA GLY A 29 -20.84 -27.32 35.84
C GLY A 29 -21.41 -27.06 37.22
N ASP A 30 -22.55 -26.37 37.25
CA ASP A 30 -23.51 -26.42 38.34
C ASP A 30 -24.52 -27.53 38.03
N GLY A 31 -24.65 -28.47 38.97
CA GLY A 31 -25.46 -29.67 38.87
C GLY A 31 -26.92 -29.42 39.21
N PHE A 32 -27.66 -28.77 38.31
CA PHE A 32 -29.11 -28.79 38.29
C PHE A 32 -29.63 -29.13 36.89
N ASP A 33 -30.35 -30.26 36.85
CA ASP A 33 -31.35 -30.72 35.89
C ASP A 33 -30.95 -31.03 34.43
N LYS A 34 -31.39 -32.22 33.98
CA LYS A 34 -31.39 -32.66 32.57
C LYS A 34 -32.45 -31.88 31.76
N GLU A 35 -32.38 -30.56 31.81
CA GLU A 35 -33.05 -29.71 30.83
C GLU A 35 -32.30 -29.94 29.50
N THR A 36 -32.86 -30.80 28.66
CA THR A 36 -32.37 -30.95 27.30
C THR A 36 -32.90 -29.73 26.57
N PHE A 37 -32.10 -28.66 26.49
CA PHE A 37 -32.46 -27.46 25.73
C PHE A 37 -32.61 -27.85 24.26
N SER A 38 -33.82 -28.25 23.87
CA SER A 38 -34.21 -28.46 22.50
C SER A 38 -34.72 -27.13 21.99
N GLY A 39 -34.25 -26.69 20.81
CA GLY A 39 -34.76 -25.49 20.17
C GLY A 39 -36.23 -25.58 19.73
N GLY A 40 -36.89 -26.72 19.96
CA GLY A 40 -38.29 -26.95 19.61
C GLY A 40 -38.56 -27.10 18.11
N VAL A 41 -37.52 -27.01 17.26
CA VAL A 41 -37.62 -27.12 15.81
C VAL A 41 -37.19 -28.51 15.37
N THR A 42 -38.15 -29.31 14.88
CA THR A 42 -37.94 -30.64 14.28
C THR A 42 -38.71 -30.73 12.96
N ASP A 43 -38.34 -31.72 12.13
CA ASP A 43 -39.06 -32.05 10.88
C ASP A 43 -39.24 -30.86 9.93
N THR A 44 -38.29 -29.92 9.97
CA THR A 44 -38.41 -28.61 9.32
C THR A 44 -37.29 -28.35 8.32
N GLN A 45 -37.65 -27.70 7.22
CA GLN A 45 -36.72 -27.08 6.29
C GLN A 45 -36.19 -25.78 6.88
N LEU A 46 -34.93 -25.77 7.35
CA LEU A 46 -34.34 -24.59 7.99
C LEU A 46 -34.17 -23.43 6.99
N GLN A 47 -34.02 -22.23 7.54
CA GLN A 47 -33.67 -21.02 6.80
C GLN A 47 -32.27 -20.54 7.23
N SER A 48 -31.59 -19.83 6.33
CA SER A 48 -30.33 -19.17 6.67
C SER A 48 -30.60 -17.91 7.52
N PRO A 49 -29.63 -17.43 8.32
CA PRO A 49 -29.78 -16.22 9.14
C PRO A 49 -30.22 -15.01 8.32
N ASP A 50 -30.91 -14.04 8.93
CA ASP A 50 -31.22 -12.77 8.25
C ASP A 50 -29.92 -12.01 7.91
N ALA A 51 -29.77 -11.55 6.66
CA ALA A 51 -28.60 -10.80 6.21
C ALA A 51 -28.35 -9.53 7.02
N SER A 52 -29.43 -8.87 7.47
CA SER A 52 -29.38 -7.63 8.24
C SER A 52 -28.89 -7.83 9.68
N GLU A 53 -28.94 -9.07 10.17
CA GLU A 53 -28.46 -9.45 11.52
C GLU A 53 -27.03 -10.01 11.49
N VAL A 54 -26.39 -10.07 10.32
CA VAL A 54 -24.98 -10.45 10.21
C VAL A 54 -24.10 -9.23 10.49
N ALA A 55 -23.22 -9.36 11.48
CA ALA A 55 -22.33 -8.29 11.92
C ALA A 55 -20.86 -8.60 11.65
N PHE A 56 -20.12 -7.58 11.22
CA PHE A 56 -18.67 -7.61 11.04
C PHE A 56 -18.01 -6.72 12.10
N SER A 57 -17.06 -7.26 12.86
CA SER A 57 -16.35 -6.54 13.91
C SER A 57 -14.85 -6.75 13.77
N LYS A 58 -14.11 -5.68 13.43
CA LYS A 58 -12.64 -5.72 13.41
C LYS A 58 -12.11 -6.05 14.80
N LEU A 59 -11.17 -6.99 14.89
CA LEU A 59 -10.52 -7.35 16.15
C LEU A 59 -9.35 -6.38 16.41
N PRO A 60 -9.38 -5.58 17.49
CA PRO A 60 -8.39 -4.54 17.74
C PRO A 60 -6.95 -5.08 17.76
N GLY A 61 -6.02 -4.36 17.13
CA GLY A 61 -4.61 -4.74 17.08
C GLY A 61 -4.28 -5.93 16.17
N THR A 62 -5.23 -6.39 15.34
CA THR A 62 -5.04 -7.50 14.41
C THR A 62 -5.61 -7.16 13.03
N THR A 63 -5.21 -7.92 12.00
CA THR A 63 -5.80 -7.89 10.66
C THR A 63 -6.92 -8.93 10.51
N ASN A 64 -7.72 -9.10 11.57
CA ASN A 64 -8.80 -10.08 11.61
C ASN A 64 -10.16 -9.41 11.85
N VAL A 65 -11.20 -9.97 11.25
CA VAL A 65 -12.60 -9.58 11.42
C VAL A 65 -13.37 -10.76 11.99
N LYS A 66 -14.18 -10.50 13.02
CA LYS A 66 -15.17 -11.44 13.52
C LYS A 66 -16.47 -11.22 12.76
N VAL A 67 -16.98 -12.27 12.12
CA VAL A 67 -18.31 -12.31 11.50
C VAL A 67 -19.23 -13.05 12.46
N THR A 68 -20.37 -12.48 12.81
CA THR A 68 -21.35 -13.06 13.75
C THR A 68 -22.74 -13.01 13.14
N TRP A 69 -23.54 -14.05 13.38
CA TRP A 69 -24.94 -14.15 12.96
C TRP A 69 -25.81 -14.70 14.11
N PRO A 70 -27.14 -14.52 14.06
CA PRO A 70 -28.05 -15.11 15.02
C PRO A 70 -28.06 -16.65 14.92
N VAL A 71 -28.34 -17.31 16.04
CA VAL A 71 -28.53 -18.76 16.05
C VAL A 71 -29.86 -19.12 15.40
N VAL A 72 -29.82 -19.97 14.37
CA VAL A 72 -30.99 -20.63 13.81
C VAL A 72 -31.32 -21.86 14.65
N MET A 73 -32.49 -21.83 15.30
CA MET A 73 -32.93 -22.92 16.17
C MET A 73 -33.09 -24.22 15.38
N GLY A 74 -32.55 -25.33 15.91
CA GLY A 74 -32.58 -26.64 15.27
C GLY A 74 -31.50 -26.88 14.20
N ALA A 75 -30.59 -25.92 13.99
CA ALA A 75 -29.43 -26.09 13.10
C ALA A 75 -28.45 -27.16 13.58
N GLY A 76 -27.81 -27.85 12.64
CA GLY A 76 -26.68 -28.76 12.88
C GLY A 76 -25.32 -28.08 12.76
N GLY A 77 -25.30 -26.82 12.30
CA GLY A 77 -24.10 -26.02 12.04
C GLY A 77 -24.35 -25.05 10.88
N TYR A 78 -23.30 -24.40 10.41
CA TYR A 78 -23.37 -23.48 9.27
C TYR A 78 -22.23 -23.75 8.29
N GLN A 79 -22.51 -23.67 7.00
CA GLN A 79 -21.48 -23.56 5.97
C GLN A 79 -21.21 -22.08 5.70
N PHE A 80 -19.97 -21.67 5.87
CA PHE A 80 -19.52 -20.27 5.76
C PHE A 80 -18.47 -20.12 4.65
N SER A 81 -18.65 -19.09 3.83
CA SER A 81 -17.64 -18.61 2.88
C SER A 81 -17.49 -17.09 2.98
N LEU A 82 -16.27 -16.60 2.79
CA LEU A 82 -15.95 -15.17 2.70
C LEU A 82 -15.09 -14.95 1.46
N TYR A 83 -15.51 -14.01 0.62
CA TYR A 83 -14.83 -13.67 -0.62
C TYR A 83 -14.43 -12.21 -0.64
N ILE A 84 -13.25 -11.91 -1.18
CA ILE A 84 -12.91 -10.58 -1.69
C ILE A 84 -13.65 -10.40 -3.02
N VAL A 85 -14.38 -9.30 -3.14
CA VAL A 85 -15.22 -8.96 -4.30
C VAL A 85 -14.88 -7.58 -4.88
N ASP A 86 -13.63 -7.14 -4.72
CA ASP A 86 -13.12 -5.98 -5.47
C ASP A 86 -13.27 -6.16 -6.98
N ASN A 87 -13.22 -7.42 -7.45
CA ASN A 87 -13.71 -7.84 -8.75
C ASN A 87 -14.89 -8.80 -8.60
N PRO A 88 -16.14 -8.32 -8.74
CA PRO A 88 -17.32 -9.16 -8.65
C PRO A 88 -17.37 -10.30 -9.68
N ASP A 89 -16.75 -10.12 -10.85
CA ASP A 89 -16.70 -11.14 -11.91
C ASP A 89 -15.70 -12.26 -11.60
N ASN A 90 -14.75 -12.01 -10.69
CA ASN A 90 -13.75 -12.99 -10.27
C ASN A 90 -13.48 -12.90 -8.75
N PRO A 91 -14.44 -13.33 -7.92
CA PRO A 91 -14.30 -13.27 -6.47
C PRO A 91 -13.18 -14.18 -5.97
N VAL A 92 -12.37 -13.69 -5.03
CA VAL A 92 -11.25 -14.44 -4.44
C VAL A 92 -11.65 -14.95 -3.07
N ALA A 93 -11.71 -16.26 -2.89
CA ALA A 93 -12.06 -16.85 -1.60
C ALA A 93 -10.97 -16.57 -0.54
N VAL A 94 -11.40 -16.02 0.60
CA VAL A 94 -10.61 -15.92 1.84
C VAL A 94 -10.82 -17.16 2.69
N VAL A 95 -12.10 -17.53 2.85
CA VAL A 95 -12.55 -18.77 3.47
C VAL A 95 -13.61 -19.35 2.55
N LYS A 96 -13.61 -20.66 2.35
CA LYS A 96 -14.55 -21.33 1.44
C LYS A 96 -15.11 -22.59 2.09
N ASP A 97 -16.43 -22.70 2.07
CA ASP A 97 -17.19 -23.89 2.45
C ASP A 97 -16.82 -24.45 3.84
N SER A 98 -16.45 -23.57 4.77
CA SER A 98 -16.04 -23.97 6.11
C SER A 98 -17.26 -24.30 6.96
N ILE A 99 -17.24 -25.45 7.63
CA ILE A 99 -18.30 -25.85 8.56
C ILE A 99 -18.01 -25.24 9.93
N ILE A 100 -18.95 -24.44 10.43
CA ILE A 100 -18.85 -23.72 11.70
C ILE A 100 -19.86 -24.32 12.68
N ASP A 101 -19.34 -24.77 13.82
CA ASP A 101 -20.12 -25.14 15.00
C ASP A 101 -20.23 -23.91 15.91
N GLY A 102 -21.39 -23.28 15.91
CA GLY A 102 -21.65 -21.97 16.52
C GLY A 102 -21.99 -20.88 15.51
N SER A 103 -22.24 -19.66 15.98
CA SER A 103 -22.77 -18.56 15.16
C SER A 103 -21.79 -17.41 14.93
N SER A 104 -20.49 -17.71 14.93
CA SER A 104 -19.46 -16.73 14.58
C SER A 104 -18.17 -17.37 14.07
N VAL A 105 -17.41 -16.63 13.27
CA VAL A 105 -16.10 -17.04 12.73
C VAL A 105 -15.16 -15.84 12.69
N VAL A 106 -13.85 -16.09 12.83
CA VAL A 106 -12.81 -15.06 12.69
C VAL A 106 -12.04 -15.31 11.40
N CYS A 107 -11.96 -14.29 10.56
CA CYS A 107 -11.29 -14.34 9.26
C CYS A 107 -10.23 -13.24 9.16
N PRO A 108 -9.12 -13.46 8.44
CA PRO A 108 -8.23 -12.36 8.07
C PRO A 108 -8.95 -11.41 7.09
N TYR A 109 -8.55 -10.14 7.11
CA TYR A 109 -9.01 -9.14 6.13
C TYR A 109 -7.84 -8.27 5.65
N LEU A 110 -8.07 -7.56 4.55
CA LEU A 110 -7.19 -6.57 3.94
C LEU A 110 -7.88 -5.19 3.98
N ASP A 111 -7.09 -4.15 4.17
CA ASP A 111 -7.60 -2.78 4.11
C ASP A 111 -8.06 -2.40 2.69
N ASP A 112 -8.89 -1.36 2.60
CA ASP A 112 -9.49 -0.83 1.37
C ASP A 112 -10.22 -1.87 0.49
N THR A 113 -10.77 -2.95 1.03
CA THR A 113 -11.25 -4.13 0.27
C THR A 113 -12.73 -4.39 0.48
N ASN A 114 -13.43 -4.78 -0.58
CA ASN A 114 -14.83 -5.19 -0.54
C ASN A 114 -14.96 -6.70 -0.37
N TYR A 115 -15.93 -7.12 0.43
CA TYR A 115 -16.18 -8.51 0.82
C TYR A 115 -17.63 -8.92 0.60
N LYS A 116 -17.82 -10.21 0.31
CA LYS A 116 -19.11 -10.91 0.35
C LYS A 116 -18.99 -12.13 1.26
N ALA A 117 -19.87 -12.24 2.25
CA ALA A 117 -20.01 -13.45 3.06
C ALA A 117 -21.26 -14.23 2.64
N GLU A 118 -21.13 -15.55 2.62
CA GLU A 118 -22.21 -16.50 2.36
C GLU A 118 -22.36 -17.41 3.59
N ILE A 119 -23.56 -17.48 4.17
CA ILE A 119 -23.88 -18.30 5.34
C ILE A 119 -25.07 -19.20 5.01
N LYS A 120 -24.86 -20.52 5.00
CA LYS A 120 -25.94 -21.50 4.81
C LYS A 120 -26.16 -22.30 6.08
N THR A 121 -27.39 -22.32 6.59
CA THR A 121 -27.74 -23.19 7.73
C THR A 121 -27.76 -24.66 7.29
N LEU A 122 -27.07 -25.51 8.05
CA LEU A 122 -27.05 -26.95 7.84
C LEU A 122 -28.11 -27.63 8.70
N GLY A 123 -28.75 -28.64 8.13
CA GLY A 123 -29.76 -29.46 8.78
C GLY A 123 -29.19 -30.22 9.98
N ASN A 124 -30.09 -30.71 10.82
CA ASN A 124 -29.74 -31.54 11.96
C ASN A 124 -30.48 -32.87 11.84
N GLU A 125 -29.75 -33.91 11.44
CA GLU A 125 -30.30 -35.26 11.23
C GLU A 125 -30.99 -35.80 12.49
N LYS A 126 -30.48 -35.48 13.70
CA LYS A 126 -31.09 -35.93 14.96
C LYS A 126 -32.46 -35.31 15.23
N LEU A 127 -32.75 -34.17 14.61
CA LEU A 127 -34.01 -33.45 14.71
C LEU A 127 -34.86 -33.60 13.43
N ASN A 128 -34.41 -34.41 12.48
CA ASN A 128 -35.02 -34.55 11.15
C ASN A 128 -35.19 -33.20 10.41
N ASN A 129 -34.28 -32.25 10.65
CA ASN A 129 -34.26 -30.94 9.97
C ASN A 129 -33.37 -31.01 8.73
N THR A 130 -33.78 -30.35 7.64
CA THR A 130 -33.01 -30.28 6.39
C THR A 130 -32.27 -28.94 6.24
N ASP A 131 -31.14 -28.97 5.52
CA ASP A 131 -30.33 -27.79 5.15
C ASP A 131 -31.15 -26.69 4.51
N ALA A 132 -30.89 -25.43 4.84
CA ALA A 132 -31.48 -24.29 4.14
C ALA A 132 -31.31 -24.38 2.61
N THR A 133 -32.33 -23.95 1.86
CA THR A 133 -32.34 -24.04 0.39
C THR A 133 -31.31 -23.11 -0.26
N SER A 134 -30.97 -22.00 0.39
CA SER A 134 -30.01 -21.02 -0.08
C SER A 134 -29.17 -20.47 1.07
N ALA A 135 -27.96 -20.02 0.75
CA ALA A 135 -27.16 -19.21 1.66
C ALA A 135 -27.75 -17.79 1.74
N THR A 136 -27.58 -17.16 2.89
CA THR A 136 -27.71 -15.72 3.04
C THR A 136 -26.43 -15.05 2.55
N GLU A 137 -26.57 -14.02 1.72
CA GLU A 137 -25.45 -13.20 1.26
C GLU A 137 -25.44 -11.84 1.98
N THR A 138 -24.28 -11.40 2.45
CA THR A 138 -24.09 -10.07 3.02
C THR A 138 -22.77 -9.46 2.55
N THR A 139 -22.74 -8.15 2.39
CA THR A 139 -21.55 -7.42 1.93
C THR A 139 -20.93 -6.63 3.07
N TRP A 140 -19.60 -6.54 3.07
CA TRP A 140 -18.86 -5.71 4.00
C TRP A 140 -17.71 -5.04 3.28
N THR A 141 -17.34 -3.84 3.71
CA THR A 141 -16.22 -3.12 3.11
C THR A 141 -15.32 -2.56 4.19
N THR A 142 -14.01 -2.59 3.93
CA THR A 142 -13.02 -1.89 4.77
C THR A 142 -12.70 -0.50 4.23
N LEU A 143 -13.27 -0.10 3.09
CA LEU A 143 -13.19 1.27 2.60
C LEU A 143 -13.94 2.24 3.52
N ILE A 144 -13.38 3.44 3.67
CA ILE A 144 -14.04 4.54 4.38
C ILE A 144 -15.18 5.07 3.52
N SER A 145 -16.32 5.42 4.12
CA SER A 145 -17.43 6.07 3.39
C SER A 145 -16.94 7.33 2.69
N ALA A 146 -17.25 7.47 1.40
CA ALA A 146 -16.76 8.55 0.56
C ALA A 146 -17.89 9.40 -0.03
N THR A 147 -17.57 10.66 -0.32
CA THR A 147 -18.40 11.54 -1.15
C THR A 147 -18.02 11.32 -2.62
N SER A 148 -18.98 10.93 -3.46
CA SER A 148 -18.74 10.73 -4.89
C SER A 148 -18.53 12.07 -5.62
N ILE A 149 -17.55 12.12 -6.51
CA ILE A 149 -17.30 13.26 -7.41
C ILE A 149 -17.70 12.84 -8.84
N PRO A 150 -18.64 13.56 -9.49
CA PRO A 150 -19.10 13.22 -10.83
C PRO A 150 -17.97 13.20 -11.87
N ASP A 151 -18.07 12.32 -12.86
CA ASP A 151 -17.17 12.30 -14.02
C ASP A 151 -17.11 13.66 -14.76
N GLY A 152 -15.93 14.00 -15.30
CA GLY A 152 -15.71 15.21 -16.10
C GLY A 152 -15.36 16.47 -15.30
N GLU A 153 -15.30 16.39 -13.97
CA GLU A 153 -15.05 17.55 -13.11
C GLU A 153 -13.57 18.01 -13.13
N ASP A 154 -13.39 19.33 -13.03
CA ASP A 154 -12.10 19.90 -12.63
C ASP A 154 -12.02 19.89 -11.10
N LEU A 155 -11.09 19.11 -10.55
CA LEU A 155 -11.02 18.89 -9.11
C LEU A 155 -10.73 20.18 -8.34
N VAL A 156 -9.97 21.12 -8.93
CA VAL A 156 -9.71 22.42 -8.29
C VAL A 156 -11.00 23.22 -8.16
N ALA A 157 -11.77 23.34 -9.24
CA ALA A 157 -13.06 24.02 -9.22
C ALA A 157 -14.07 23.30 -8.30
N TRP A 158 -14.10 21.98 -8.32
CA TRP A 158 -15.01 21.18 -7.51
C TRP A 158 -14.75 21.36 -6.02
N PHE A 159 -13.49 21.26 -5.56
CA PHE A 159 -13.14 21.46 -4.15
C PHE A 159 -13.23 22.93 -3.71
N ALA A 160 -13.13 23.89 -4.63
CA ALA A 160 -13.44 25.29 -4.32
C ALA A 160 -14.94 25.49 -3.99
N ASN A 161 -15.83 24.78 -4.70
CA ASN A 161 -17.28 24.82 -4.47
C ASN A 161 -17.74 23.88 -3.33
N ASN A 162 -16.96 22.83 -3.05
CA ASN A 162 -17.23 21.81 -2.05
C ASN A 162 -16.04 21.69 -1.08
N PRO A 163 -15.76 22.75 -0.28
CA PRO A 163 -14.57 22.77 0.57
C PRO A 163 -14.60 21.66 1.63
N VAL A 164 -13.44 21.07 1.88
CA VAL A 164 -13.27 20.07 2.93
C VAL A 164 -13.33 20.74 4.31
N THR A 165 -14.40 20.50 5.06
CA THR A 165 -14.68 21.18 6.34
C THR A 165 -14.57 20.28 7.58
N THR A 166 -14.51 18.96 7.40
CA THR A 166 -14.56 17.98 8.50
C THR A 166 -13.34 17.07 8.58
N GLY A 167 -12.36 17.23 7.68
CA GLY A 167 -11.21 16.33 7.56
C GLY A 167 -10.12 16.51 8.62
N LYS A 168 -10.15 17.62 9.38
CA LYS A 168 -9.09 17.96 10.35
C LYS A 168 -8.87 16.89 11.42
N ASP A 169 -9.95 16.39 12.03
CA ASP A 169 -9.86 15.45 13.16
C ASP A 169 -10.10 14.00 12.73
N THR A 170 -10.84 13.77 11.65
CA THR A 170 -11.18 12.43 11.14
C THR A 170 -10.99 12.41 9.64
N GLU A 171 -10.36 11.35 9.11
CA GLU A 171 -10.17 11.18 7.67
C GLU A 171 -11.51 11.18 6.93
N VAL A 172 -11.58 11.98 5.86
CA VAL A 172 -12.72 12.01 4.95
C VAL A 172 -12.29 11.50 3.57
N ALA A 173 -13.18 10.76 2.92
CA ALA A 173 -12.90 10.19 1.60
C ALA A 173 -13.75 10.86 0.51
N PHE A 174 -13.14 11.00 -0.66
CA PHE A 174 -13.78 11.42 -1.90
C PHE A 174 -13.47 10.37 -2.96
N GLU A 175 -14.49 9.95 -3.68
CA GLU A 175 -14.42 8.84 -4.62
C GLU A 175 -14.73 9.32 -6.04
N LEU A 176 -13.79 9.08 -6.95
CA LEU A 176 -13.91 9.30 -8.38
C LEU A 176 -14.60 8.09 -9.02
N GLU A 177 -15.44 8.35 -10.02
CA GLU A 177 -16.16 7.30 -10.75
C GLU A 177 -15.19 6.33 -11.45
N ALA A 178 -15.60 5.06 -11.55
CA ALA A 178 -14.80 4.02 -12.18
C ALA A 178 -14.53 4.34 -13.66
N GLY A 179 -13.26 4.55 -14.01
CA GLY A 179 -12.84 4.96 -15.36
C GLY A 179 -13.15 6.41 -15.71
N GLY A 180 -13.65 7.21 -14.77
CA GLY A 180 -13.95 8.63 -14.97
C GLY A 180 -12.70 9.43 -15.34
N THR A 181 -12.89 10.55 -16.03
CA THR A 181 -11.87 11.49 -16.47
C THR A 181 -12.04 12.84 -15.79
N TYR A 182 -10.96 13.33 -15.19
CA TYR A 182 -10.94 14.54 -14.37
C TYR A 182 -9.75 15.42 -14.75
N THR A 183 -9.81 16.69 -14.35
CA THR A 183 -8.68 17.61 -14.52
C THR A 183 -8.21 18.25 -13.23
N ILE A 184 -6.94 18.66 -13.23
CA ILE A 184 -6.36 19.57 -12.22
C ILE A 184 -5.85 20.82 -12.96
N SER A 185 -6.66 21.88 -12.95
CA SER A 185 -6.37 23.15 -13.63
C SER A 185 -5.36 24.05 -12.92
N GLY A 186 -5.00 23.74 -11.67
CA GLY A 186 -4.13 24.56 -10.83
C GLY A 186 -3.68 23.82 -9.57
N ASP A 187 -3.48 24.55 -8.48
CA ASP A 187 -3.15 23.95 -7.19
C ASP A 187 -4.41 23.35 -6.54
N LEU A 188 -4.40 22.04 -6.30
CA LEU A 188 -5.43 21.31 -5.57
C LEU A 188 -5.00 21.21 -4.11
N ASP A 189 -5.49 22.12 -3.26
CA ASP A 189 -5.08 22.24 -1.87
C ASP A 189 -6.12 21.68 -0.90
N PHE A 190 -5.71 20.66 -0.14
CA PHE A 190 -6.54 20.04 0.90
C PHE A 190 -6.35 20.69 2.29
N GLY A 191 -5.43 21.63 2.43
CA GLY A 191 -5.17 22.33 3.68
C GLY A 191 -4.71 21.38 4.79
N VAL A 192 -5.22 21.60 6.01
CA VAL A 192 -4.93 20.76 7.20
C VAL A 192 -5.75 19.47 7.26
N ASN A 193 -6.63 19.23 6.29
CA ASN A 193 -7.56 18.12 6.35
C ASN A 193 -6.88 16.78 6.03
N ASN A 194 -7.29 15.74 6.73
CA ASN A 194 -6.97 14.36 6.40
C ASN A 194 -7.90 13.89 5.28
N VAL A 195 -7.36 13.72 4.08
CA VAL A 195 -8.15 13.45 2.88
C VAL A 195 -7.69 12.17 2.20
N GLN A 196 -8.65 11.32 1.87
CA GLN A 196 -8.47 10.26 0.89
C GLN A 196 -9.16 10.66 -0.41
N LEU A 197 -8.39 10.85 -1.48
CA LEU A 197 -8.91 10.93 -2.84
C LEU A 197 -8.65 9.60 -3.52
N ARG A 198 -9.70 8.86 -3.87
CA ARG A 198 -9.57 7.54 -4.46
C ARG A 198 -10.39 7.39 -5.74
N GLY A 199 -9.89 6.60 -6.67
CA GLY A 199 -10.67 6.07 -7.78
C GLY A 199 -11.17 4.65 -7.48
N ASN A 200 -11.47 3.91 -8.54
CA ASN A 200 -11.88 2.51 -8.46
C ASN A 200 -10.69 1.57 -8.67
N LYS A 201 -10.61 0.47 -7.91
CA LYS A 201 -9.50 -0.50 -7.96
C LYS A 201 -9.27 -1.20 -9.30
N LEU A 202 -10.32 -1.39 -10.10
CA LEU A 202 -10.22 -2.14 -11.36
C LEU A 202 -10.13 -1.23 -12.58
N ASN A 203 -10.89 -0.15 -12.53
CA ASN A 203 -10.97 0.83 -13.60
C ASN A 203 -10.60 2.18 -13.00
N HIS A 204 -9.30 2.43 -12.90
CA HIS A 204 -8.76 3.65 -12.31
C HIS A 204 -9.39 4.89 -12.95
N ALA A 205 -9.65 5.90 -12.12
CA ALA A 205 -9.98 7.22 -12.62
C ALA A 205 -8.74 7.86 -13.25
N LYS A 206 -8.93 8.65 -14.30
CA LYS A 206 -7.88 9.34 -15.05
C LYS A 206 -7.88 10.83 -14.69
N VAL A 207 -6.83 11.31 -14.07
CA VAL A 207 -6.70 12.70 -13.62
C VAL A 207 -5.58 13.38 -14.41
N ASN A 208 -5.97 14.29 -15.30
CA ASN A 208 -5.02 15.02 -16.14
C ASN A 208 -4.72 16.39 -15.54
N PHE A 209 -3.45 16.69 -15.31
CA PHE A 209 -3.07 18.07 -15.05
C PHE A 209 -3.28 18.88 -16.33
N THR A 210 -3.90 20.05 -16.20
CA THR A 210 -4.08 21.01 -17.31
C THR A 210 -3.44 22.36 -16.99
N GLY A 211 -3.17 22.65 -15.72
CA GLY A 211 -2.37 23.80 -15.29
C GLY A 211 -0.87 23.51 -15.31
N THR A 212 -0.08 24.36 -15.97
CA THR A 212 1.39 24.17 -16.09
C THR A 212 2.13 24.30 -14.76
N GLY A 213 1.54 25.00 -13.78
CA GLY A 213 2.04 25.11 -12.41
C GLY A 213 1.26 24.29 -11.39
N GLY A 214 0.34 23.44 -11.82
CA GLY A 214 -0.55 22.69 -10.94
C GLY A 214 0.21 21.71 -10.04
N SER A 215 -0.27 21.56 -8.81
CA SER A 215 0.24 20.59 -7.83
C SER A 215 -0.88 20.17 -6.90
N ILE A 216 -0.77 18.96 -6.35
CA ILE A 216 -1.55 18.60 -5.16
C ILE A 216 -0.83 19.20 -3.94
N ILE A 217 -1.58 19.78 -3.01
CA ILE A 217 -1.06 20.42 -1.81
C ILE A 217 -1.68 19.83 -0.56
N THR A 218 -0.84 19.55 0.43
CA THR A 218 -1.24 19.39 1.83
C THR A 218 -0.56 20.45 2.69
N CYS A 219 -1.29 21.03 3.63
CA CYS A 219 -0.77 21.91 4.66
C CYS A 219 -0.52 21.16 5.99
N GLY A 220 -0.36 19.83 5.93
CA GLY A 220 0.04 18.98 7.05
C GLY A 220 -1.04 18.04 7.57
N GLY A 221 -2.20 17.99 6.90
CA GLY A 221 -3.13 16.85 7.02
C GLY A 221 -2.58 15.61 6.31
N GLY A 222 -3.05 14.44 6.74
CA GLY A 222 -2.82 13.17 6.04
C GLY A 222 -3.42 13.22 4.63
N LEU A 223 -2.79 12.53 3.69
CA LEU A 223 -3.24 12.53 2.30
C LEU A 223 -3.08 11.13 1.73
N ALA A 224 -4.17 10.51 1.31
CA ALA A 224 -4.13 9.25 0.60
C ALA A 224 -4.65 9.41 -0.83
N LEU A 225 -3.79 9.16 -1.82
CA LEU A 225 -4.14 9.05 -3.23
C LEU A 225 -4.17 7.57 -3.60
N LYS A 226 -5.32 7.05 -4.02
CA LYS A 226 -5.48 5.61 -4.28
C LYS A 226 -6.20 5.30 -5.59
N PHE A 227 -5.73 4.32 -6.36
CA PHE A 227 -6.46 3.79 -7.53
C PHE A 227 -6.74 4.85 -8.62
N ILE A 228 -5.74 5.69 -8.89
CA ILE A 228 -5.85 6.82 -9.84
C ILE A 228 -4.65 6.83 -10.77
N ASP A 229 -4.92 7.10 -12.04
CA ASP A 229 -3.92 7.36 -13.07
C ASP A 229 -3.79 8.87 -13.27
N PHE A 230 -2.63 9.43 -12.92
CA PHE A 230 -2.31 10.84 -13.06
C PHE A 230 -1.43 11.07 -14.30
N ASP A 231 -1.78 12.06 -15.12
CA ASP A 231 -0.89 12.57 -16.16
C ASP A 231 -0.38 13.98 -15.82
N CYS A 232 0.92 14.08 -15.57
CA CYS A 232 1.62 15.33 -15.26
C CYS A 232 2.29 15.98 -16.49
N SER A 233 1.94 15.56 -17.71
CA SER A 233 2.63 15.97 -18.95
C SER A 233 2.82 17.47 -19.13
N VAL A 234 1.84 18.28 -18.71
CA VAL A 234 1.86 19.75 -18.84
C VAL A 234 2.58 20.48 -17.70
N VAL A 235 2.95 19.79 -16.61
CA VAL A 235 3.51 20.40 -15.40
C VAL A 235 4.99 20.73 -15.62
N GLU A 236 5.29 21.93 -16.12
CA GLU A 236 6.65 22.38 -16.46
C GLU A 236 7.44 22.81 -15.22
N GLY A 237 8.55 22.13 -14.93
CA GLY A 237 9.39 22.44 -13.76
C GLY A 237 8.69 22.26 -12.40
N GLY A 238 7.44 21.80 -12.41
CA GLY A 238 6.57 21.71 -11.25
C GLY A 238 6.74 20.42 -10.46
N THR A 239 5.89 20.28 -9.44
CA THR A 239 5.92 19.17 -8.48
C THR A 239 4.55 18.48 -8.50
N PHE A 240 4.54 17.14 -8.45
CA PHE A 240 3.29 16.40 -8.29
C PHE A 240 2.60 16.71 -6.94
N LEU A 241 3.28 16.44 -5.83
CA LEU A 241 2.82 16.78 -4.47
C LEU A 241 3.75 17.79 -3.80
N LYS A 242 3.23 18.93 -3.32
CA LYS A 242 3.99 19.90 -2.53
C LYS A 242 3.34 20.21 -1.19
N PHE A 243 4.11 20.79 -0.28
CA PHE A 243 3.61 21.24 1.02
C PHE A 243 3.25 22.73 1.00
N GLY A 244 2.11 23.07 1.63
CA GLY A 244 1.63 24.43 1.82
C GLY A 244 2.18 25.10 3.07
N ASP A 245 1.62 26.24 3.47
CA ASP A 245 2.07 26.93 4.69
C ASP A 245 1.82 26.10 5.95
N VAL A 246 2.77 26.15 6.89
CA VAL A 246 2.68 25.43 8.17
C VAL A 246 1.63 26.10 9.06
N PRO A 247 0.51 25.44 9.36
CA PRO A 247 -0.54 26.00 10.19
C PRO A 247 -0.14 25.94 11.66
N ALA A 248 -0.50 26.98 12.42
CA ALA A 248 -0.12 27.10 13.83
C ALA A 248 -0.62 25.93 14.69
N GLU A 249 -1.77 25.37 14.34
CA GLU A 249 -2.44 24.27 15.06
C GLU A 249 -1.72 22.92 15.02
N ILE A 250 -0.88 22.68 14.01
CA ILE A 250 -0.06 21.46 13.91
C ILE A 250 1.41 21.74 14.23
N THR A 251 1.74 22.96 14.67
CA THR A 251 3.11 23.31 15.02
C THR A 251 3.48 22.65 16.35
N GLY A 252 4.42 21.71 16.29
CA GLY A 252 4.90 20.96 17.44
C GLY A 252 6.31 21.33 17.87
N ILE A 253 7.01 20.32 18.39
CA ILE A 253 8.38 20.42 18.92
C ILE A 253 9.31 21.02 17.86
N ASP A 254 10.26 21.86 18.30
CA ASP A 254 11.19 22.59 17.44
C ASP A 254 10.52 23.40 16.31
N SER A 255 9.24 23.76 16.45
CA SER A 255 8.44 24.48 15.45
C SER A 255 8.27 23.73 14.13
N TYR A 256 8.28 22.40 14.14
CA TYR A 256 7.85 21.62 12.97
C TYR A 256 6.33 21.66 12.83
N GLY A 257 5.84 21.77 11.60
CA GLY A 257 4.52 21.22 11.28
C GLY A 257 4.58 19.70 11.41
N MET A 258 3.82 19.15 12.35
CA MET A 258 3.80 17.73 12.64
C MET A 258 2.75 17.05 11.78
N VAL A 259 3.18 16.23 10.82
CA VAL A 259 2.27 15.43 9.97
C VAL A 259 2.28 14.00 10.49
N THR A 260 1.37 13.69 11.41
CA THR A 260 1.30 12.38 12.08
C THR A 260 0.45 11.37 11.33
N ASN A 261 -0.59 11.85 10.64
CA ASN A 261 -1.35 11.05 9.69
C ASN A 261 -0.52 10.81 8.41
N PRO A 262 -0.64 9.62 7.79
CA PRO A 262 0.24 9.23 6.70
C PRO A 262 -0.03 10.01 5.42
N ILE A 263 1.03 10.20 4.63
CA ILE A 263 0.94 10.53 3.21
C ILE A 263 1.09 9.22 2.43
N ILE A 264 0.11 8.85 1.62
CA ILE A 264 0.02 7.55 0.95
C ILE A 264 -0.25 7.75 -0.54
N PHE A 265 0.56 7.14 -1.38
CA PHE A 265 0.23 6.82 -2.78
C PHE A 265 0.08 5.31 -2.87
N GLN A 266 -1.09 4.83 -3.30
CA GLN A 266 -1.37 3.40 -3.34
C GLN A 266 -2.05 3.00 -4.66
N SER A 267 -1.46 2.05 -5.38
CA SER A 267 -2.06 1.54 -6.62
C SER A 267 -2.35 2.69 -7.60
N CYS A 268 -1.39 3.59 -7.79
CA CYS A 268 -1.51 4.73 -8.71
C CYS A 268 -0.52 4.60 -9.85
N GLU A 269 -0.92 5.06 -11.04
CA GLU A 269 0.02 5.37 -12.11
C GLU A 269 0.26 6.88 -12.15
N ILE A 270 1.47 7.33 -11.85
CA ILE A 270 1.85 8.76 -11.86
C ILE A 270 2.79 8.96 -13.04
N ARG A 271 2.23 9.44 -14.15
CA ARG A 271 2.92 9.52 -15.44
C ARG A 271 3.50 10.91 -15.69
N ASN A 272 4.56 10.96 -16.49
CA ASN A 272 5.18 12.19 -16.97
C ASN A 272 5.67 13.18 -15.89
N VAL A 273 6.16 12.71 -14.74
CA VAL A 273 6.67 13.60 -13.67
C VAL A 273 7.94 14.32 -14.15
N LYS A 274 7.85 15.63 -14.44
CA LYS A 274 8.94 16.38 -15.09
C LYS A 274 10.05 16.89 -14.17
N CYS A 275 9.83 17.01 -12.86
CA CYS A 275 10.87 17.52 -11.96
C CYS A 275 10.87 16.80 -10.62
N LYS A 276 9.81 16.98 -9.81
CA LYS A 276 9.73 16.41 -8.46
C LYS A 276 8.44 15.64 -8.26
N LEU A 277 8.55 14.47 -7.63
CA LEU A 277 7.39 13.74 -7.14
C LEU A 277 6.86 14.38 -5.85
N VAL A 278 7.75 14.70 -4.91
CA VAL A 278 7.38 15.36 -3.65
C VAL A 278 8.34 16.50 -3.37
N ASN A 279 7.81 17.67 -2.97
CA ASN A 279 8.61 18.84 -2.63
C ASN A 279 8.09 19.48 -1.33
N ILE A 280 8.97 19.61 -0.34
CA ILE A 280 8.66 20.32 0.90
C ILE A 280 8.43 21.80 0.72
N ASN A 281 8.78 22.36 -0.45
CA ASN A 281 8.42 23.71 -0.87
C ASN A 281 8.91 24.80 0.11
N ASN A 282 10.13 24.63 0.61
CA ASN A 282 10.75 25.49 1.62
C ASN A 282 10.00 25.56 2.97
N LYS A 283 9.15 24.58 3.28
CA LYS A 283 8.37 24.53 4.52
C LYS A 283 9.07 23.67 5.58
N LYS A 284 8.73 23.91 6.84
CA LYS A 284 9.29 23.21 8.01
C LYS A 284 8.33 22.14 8.50
N TYR A 285 8.42 20.93 7.95
CA TYR A 285 7.59 19.80 8.35
C TYR A 285 8.43 18.62 8.83
N ALA A 286 7.94 17.95 9.85
CA ALA A 286 8.36 16.61 10.23
C ALA A 286 7.24 15.65 9.83
N VAL A 287 7.46 14.89 8.75
CA VAL A 287 6.46 13.95 8.23
C VAL A 287 6.68 12.59 8.87
N GLN A 288 5.65 12.06 9.53
CA GLN A 288 5.79 10.78 10.23
C GLN A 288 5.87 9.62 9.24
N ASN A 289 4.95 9.54 8.28
CA ASN A 289 4.90 8.45 7.31
C ASN A 289 4.72 8.99 5.88
N LEU A 290 5.61 8.60 4.97
CA LEU A 290 5.38 8.65 3.53
C LEU A 290 5.40 7.23 2.98
N ILE A 291 4.30 6.79 2.38
CA ILE A 291 4.12 5.43 1.89
C ILE A 291 3.80 5.51 0.39
N ILE A 292 4.62 4.87 -0.43
CA ILE A 292 4.38 4.69 -1.87
C ILE A 292 4.33 3.20 -2.13
N ARG A 293 3.14 2.68 -2.42
CA ARG A 293 2.90 1.24 -2.54
C ARG A 293 2.18 0.92 -3.83
N ASP A 294 2.60 -0.15 -4.51
CA ASP A 294 1.91 -0.63 -5.71
C ASP A 294 1.78 0.45 -6.81
N CYS A 295 2.75 1.36 -6.91
CA CYS A 295 2.67 2.48 -7.85
C CYS A 295 3.58 2.27 -9.07
N ILE A 296 3.18 2.85 -10.20
CA ILE A 296 4.09 3.11 -11.32
C ILE A 296 4.36 4.60 -11.37
N VAL A 297 5.62 5.00 -11.30
CA VAL A 297 6.05 6.41 -11.38
C VAL A 297 6.99 6.58 -12.57
N GLU A 298 6.50 7.25 -13.60
CA GLU A 298 7.27 7.64 -14.79
C GLU A 298 7.79 9.07 -14.65
N ALA A 299 9.10 9.24 -14.83
CA ALA A 299 9.76 10.51 -14.67
C ALA A 299 10.53 10.97 -15.91
N HIS A 300 10.65 12.28 -16.05
CA HIS A 300 11.65 12.94 -16.91
C HIS A 300 12.53 13.81 -16.03
N GLN A 301 13.38 13.18 -15.24
CA GLN A 301 14.20 13.89 -14.26
C GLN A 301 15.04 15.00 -14.89
N VAL A 302 15.20 16.10 -14.16
CA VAL A 302 16.03 17.25 -14.55
C VAL A 302 17.33 17.22 -13.75
N GLY A 303 18.45 17.57 -14.40
CA GLY A 303 19.76 17.58 -13.76
C GLY A 303 19.94 18.68 -12.72
N GLY A 304 20.92 18.49 -11.83
CA GLY A 304 21.31 19.46 -10.80
C GLY A 304 20.49 19.39 -9.50
N ASP A 305 20.93 20.17 -8.51
CA ASP A 305 20.39 20.17 -7.13
C ASP A 305 18.93 20.64 -7.02
N SER A 306 18.39 21.32 -8.03
CA SER A 306 16.98 21.72 -8.08
C SER A 306 16.04 20.58 -8.51
N GLY A 307 16.58 19.48 -9.03
CA GLY A 307 15.83 18.34 -9.56
C GLY A 307 15.70 17.15 -8.61
N ASP A 308 16.10 17.28 -7.34
CA ASP A 308 15.97 16.19 -6.34
C ASP A 308 14.51 15.69 -6.29
N PHE A 309 14.29 14.39 -6.52
CA PHE A 309 12.98 13.86 -6.90
C PHE A 309 11.96 13.84 -5.75
N ILE A 310 12.41 13.47 -4.56
CA ILE A 310 11.72 13.62 -3.28
C ILE A 310 12.57 14.59 -2.44
N ASP A 311 12.16 15.85 -2.40
CA ASP A 311 12.95 16.98 -1.89
C ASP A 311 12.41 17.52 -0.56
N PHE A 312 13.10 17.19 0.52
CA PHE A 312 12.91 17.76 1.86
C PHE A 312 14.14 18.57 2.31
N ASN A 313 14.94 19.10 1.37
CA ASN A 313 16.22 19.76 1.64
C ASN A 313 16.11 21.21 2.17
N LYS A 314 15.01 21.56 2.85
CA LYS A 314 14.79 22.91 3.39
C LYS A 314 14.27 22.85 4.82
N GLN A 315 14.53 23.91 5.57
CA GLN A 315 13.99 24.14 6.92
C GLN A 315 14.17 23.00 7.94
N ASN A 316 15.22 22.18 7.79
CA ASN A 316 15.41 20.97 8.61
C ASN A 316 14.28 19.94 8.48
N SER A 317 13.51 19.98 7.41
CA SER A 317 12.44 19.01 7.16
C SER A 317 12.99 17.63 6.82
N PHE A 318 12.19 16.61 7.14
CA PHE A 318 12.52 15.22 6.93
C PHE A 318 11.26 14.34 7.00
N ILE A 319 11.40 13.10 6.54
CA ILE A 319 10.42 12.04 6.77
C ILE A 319 11.01 11.06 7.79
N LYS A 320 10.21 10.70 8.80
CA LYS A 320 10.59 9.75 9.83
C LYS A 320 10.57 8.31 9.29
N ASP A 321 9.44 7.87 8.77
CA ASP A 321 9.27 6.53 8.20
C ASP A 321 8.89 6.64 6.71
N LEU A 322 9.80 6.19 5.84
CA LEU A 322 9.55 6.09 4.41
C LEU A 322 9.33 4.63 4.03
N GLU A 323 8.25 4.34 3.32
CA GLU A 323 8.03 3.06 2.67
C GLU A 323 7.89 3.28 1.16
N ILE A 324 8.68 2.56 0.38
CA ILE A 324 8.46 2.35 -1.05
C ILE A 324 8.37 0.84 -1.26
N SER A 325 7.22 0.34 -1.68
CA SER A 325 7.02 -1.09 -1.84
C SER A 325 6.18 -1.50 -3.05
N SER A 326 6.49 -2.65 -3.64
CA SER A 326 5.77 -3.20 -4.79
C SER A 326 5.63 -2.19 -5.94
N SER A 327 6.59 -1.29 -6.12
CA SER A 327 6.46 -0.14 -7.00
C SER A 327 7.54 -0.09 -8.07
N THR A 328 7.21 0.50 -9.21
CA THR A 328 8.12 0.75 -10.32
C THR A 328 8.39 2.24 -10.46
N PHE A 329 9.65 2.63 -10.41
CA PHE A 329 10.11 3.99 -10.67
C PHE A 329 11.04 3.97 -11.86
N TYR A 330 10.75 4.77 -12.88
CA TYR A 330 11.62 4.84 -14.03
C TYR A 330 11.74 6.23 -14.63
N SER A 331 12.91 6.52 -15.19
CA SER A 331 13.19 7.79 -15.84
C SER A 331 13.53 7.62 -17.32
N HIS A 332 13.01 8.51 -18.15
CA HIS A 332 13.41 8.65 -19.55
C HIS A 332 14.71 9.44 -19.73
N THR A 333 15.20 10.09 -18.67
CA THR A 333 16.42 10.90 -18.70
C THR A 333 17.49 10.32 -17.78
N ARG A 334 18.75 10.32 -18.25
CA ARG A 334 19.93 9.87 -17.51
C ARG A 334 20.73 11.04 -16.96
N VAL A 335 20.21 11.64 -15.89
CA VAL A 335 20.75 12.87 -15.29
C VAL A 335 21.18 12.64 -13.84
N ASN A 336 21.72 13.68 -13.19
CA ASN A 336 22.35 13.61 -11.87
C ASN A 336 21.58 14.18 -10.65
N PRO A 337 20.23 14.34 -10.65
CA PRO A 337 19.55 14.73 -9.41
C PRO A 337 19.56 13.58 -8.40
N ARG A 338 19.40 13.90 -7.12
CA ARG A 338 19.25 12.85 -6.10
C ARG A 338 17.82 12.33 -6.10
N PHE A 339 17.66 11.08 -5.66
CA PHE A 339 16.32 10.53 -5.54
C PHE A 339 15.62 11.05 -4.29
N LEU A 340 16.32 11.06 -3.17
CA LEU A 340 15.82 11.60 -1.91
C LEU A 340 16.85 12.51 -1.26
N ARG A 341 16.41 13.66 -0.76
CA ARG A 341 17.26 14.55 0.03
C ARG A 341 16.49 15.11 1.20
N TYR A 342 17.07 15.02 2.39
CA TYR A 342 16.60 15.75 3.55
C TYR A 342 17.53 16.92 3.85
N SER A 343 16.98 17.93 4.54
CA SER A 343 17.80 18.92 5.22
C SER A 343 18.42 18.27 6.48
N ASN A 344 18.90 19.06 7.43
CA ASN A 344 19.45 18.58 8.70
C ASN A 344 18.37 18.20 9.76
N GLY A 345 17.20 17.75 9.29
CA GLY A 345 16.15 17.18 10.11
C GLY A 345 16.55 15.82 10.65
N ASN A 346 16.07 15.47 11.84
CA ASN A 346 16.23 14.14 12.39
C ASN A 346 15.12 13.86 13.41
N ALA A 347 14.83 12.58 13.66
CA ALA A 347 13.75 12.11 14.54
C ALA A 347 13.74 12.80 15.90
N THR A 348 14.90 12.90 16.58
CA THR A 348 14.96 13.41 17.95
C THR A 348 14.50 14.87 18.08
N LYS A 349 14.73 15.69 17.06
CA LYS A 349 14.25 17.09 17.00
C LYS A 349 12.72 17.20 16.89
N ALA A 350 12.05 16.16 16.38
CA ALA A 350 10.59 16.09 16.32
C ALA A 350 9.99 15.25 17.46
N GLY A 351 10.79 14.88 18.48
CA GLY A 351 10.34 14.05 19.60
C GLY A 351 10.27 12.54 19.32
N TRP A 352 10.78 12.07 18.18
CA TRP A 352 10.85 10.65 17.84
C TRP A 352 12.23 10.06 18.17
N THR A 353 12.30 8.76 18.39
CA THR A 353 13.55 8.08 18.78
C THR A 353 14.26 7.40 17.61
N VAL A 354 13.52 7.05 16.55
CA VAL A 354 14.00 6.28 15.40
C VAL A 354 13.39 6.81 14.09
N CYS A 355 14.17 6.73 13.01
CA CYS A 355 13.69 6.87 11.64
C CYS A 355 13.92 5.57 10.86
N THR A 356 13.04 5.26 9.93
CA THR A 356 13.12 4.06 9.09
C THR A 356 12.97 4.38 7.61
N MET A 357 13.66 3.62 6.75
CA MET A 357 13.40 3.62 5.31
C MET A 357 13.29 2.18 4.80
N THR A 358 12.17 1.87 4.17
CA THR A 358 11.84 0.54 3.69
C THR A 358 11.68 0.56 2.19
N PHE A 359 12.46 -0.28 1.50
CA PHE A 359 12.40 -0.52 0.06
C PHE A 359 12.18 -2.01 -0.16
N LYS A 360 10.97 -2.41 -0.58
CA LYS A 360 10.62 -3.82 -0.76
C LYS A 360 9.99 -4.09 -2.10
N ASN A 361 10.49 -5.08 -2.84
CA ASN A 361 9.84 -5.53 -4.07
C ASN A 361 9.65 -4.38 -5.07
N ASN A 362 10.67 -3.57 -5.31
CA ASN A 362 10.58 -2.45 -6.25
C ASN A 362 11.44 -2.67 -7.49
N THR A 363 11.06 -2.02 -8.59
CA THR A 363 11.89 -1.90 -9.79
C THR A 363 12.28 -0.43 -9.99
N PHE A 364 13.57 -0.11 -9.89
CA PHE A 364 14.13 1.20 -10.21
C PHE A 364 14.91 1.12 -11.52
N TYR A 365 14.57 1.95 -12.50
CA TYR A 365 15.21 1.97 -13.81
C TYR A 365 15.60 3.39 -14.26
N ASN A 366 16.88 3.64 -14.53
CA ASN A 366 17.41 4.96 -14.91
C ASN A 366 17.17 6.09 -13.89
N ILE A 367 16.65 5.79 -12.70
CA ILE A 367 16.32 6.81 -11.71
C ILE A 367 17.60 7.33 -11.08
N SER A 368 17.77 8.65 -11.10
CA SER A 368 18.96 9.34 -10.61
C SER A 368 20.22 8.67 -11.17
N TYR A 369 20.21 8.38 -12.47
CA TYR A 369 21.24 7.59 -13.16
C TYR A 369 22.66 8.05 -12.81
N ASN A 370 22.95 9.36 -12.90
CA ASN A 370 24.24 9.97 -12.52
C ASN A 370 24.20 10.64 -11.14
N GLY A 371 23.12 10.42 -10.38
CA GLY A 371 22.83 11.05 -9.09
C GLY A 371 22.95 10.09 -7.90
N GLN A 372 22.73 10.62 -6.69
CA GLN A 372 22.78 9.84 -5.45
C GLN A 372 21.38 9.32 -5.09
N SER A 373 21.27 8.14 -4.46
CA SER A 373 19.98 7.70 -3.91
C SER A 373 19.51 8.60 -2.76
N PHE A 374 20.44 8.99 -1.89
CA PHE A 374 20.12 9.73 -0.67
C PHE A 374 21.20 10.72 -0.25
N ASN A 375 20.78 11.80 0.43
CA ASN A 375 21.68 12.72 1.11
C ASN A 375 21.02 13.42 2.31
N CYS A 376 21.66 13.34 3.48
CA CYS A 376 21.33 14.11 4.68
C CYS A 376 22.48 14.07 5.70
N ASN A 377 23.07 15.20 6.07
CA ASN A 377 24.19 15.21 7.02
C ASN A 377 23.80 14.72 8.43
N SER A 378 22.51 14.80 8.80
CA SER A 378 22.00 14.42 10.13
C SER A 378 21.50 12.97 10.22
N TRP A 379 21.49 12.22 9.11
CA TRP A 379 21.01 10.83 9.06
C TRP A 379 22.03 9.80 9.60
N THR A 380 23.15 10.24 10.15
CA THR A 380 24.29 9.39 10.55
C THR A 380 24.13 8.66 11.89
N GLY A 381 23.00 8.82 12.59
CA GLY A 381 22.75 8.31 13.94
C GLY A 381 22.51 6.79 14.02
N ARG A 382 22.90 6.18 15.14
CA ARG A 382 22.79 4.72 15.41
C ARG A 382 21.36 4.20 15.60
N ASN A 383 20.38 5.10 15.71
CA ASN A 383 18.98 4.74 15.97
C ASN A 383 18.14 4.65 14.69
N ASN A 384 18.73 4.91 13.52
CA ASN A 384 18.06 4.82 12.23
C ASN A 384 18.25 3.42 11.63
N SER A 385 17.27 2.97 10.86
CA SER A 385 17.38 1.70 10.15
C SER A 385 16.86 1.76 8.72
N ILE A 386 17.35 0.83 7.90
CA ILE A 386 16.84 0.58 6.56
C ILE A 386 16.50 -0.90 6.39
N VAL A 387 15.46 -1.16 5.60
CA VAL A 387 15.13 -2.50 5.12
C VAL A 387 15.08 -2.44 3.60
N VAL A 388 15.95 -3.20 2.95
CA VAL A 388 16.10 -3.20 1.49
C VAL A 388 16.02 -4.65 1.04
N SER A 389 14.87 -5.09 0.54
CA SER A 389 14.70 -6.49 0.13
C SER A 389 13.99 -6.65 -1.20
N LYS A 390 14.45 -7.60 -2.02
CA LYS A 390 13.80 -8.00 -3.27
C LYS A 390 13.65 -6.84 -4.24
N ASN A 391 14.59 -5.90 -4.29
CA ASN A 391 14.54 -4.79 -5.24
C ASN A 391 15.40 -5.08 -6.48
N LEU A 392 15.01 -4.49 -7.61
CA LEU A 392 15.83 -4.35 -8.80
C LEU A 392 16.32 -2.90 -8.89
N PHE A 393 17.63 -2.70 -8.74
CA PHE A 393 18.29 -1.41 -8.90
C PHE A 393 19.06 -1.40 -10.21
N ILE A 394 18.41 -0.92 -11.29
CA ILE A 394 18.90 -1.06 -12.66
C ILE A 394 19.23 0.32 -13.22
N ASP A 395 20.50 0.52 -13.58
CA ASP A 395 21.02 1.78 -14.12
C ASP A 395 20.59 3.00 -13.27
N SER A 396 20.55 2.84 -11.95
CA SER A 396 20.03 3.86 -11.03
C SER A 396 21.06 4.26 -9.99
N PHE A 397 20.91 5.47 -9.44
CA PHE A 397 21.67 5.97 -8.28
C PHE A 397 23.20 5.97 -8.44
N SER A 398 23.70 6.09 -9.66
CA SER A 398 25.13 5.94 -9.99
C SER A 398 25.76 4.62 -9.51
N GLY A 399 24.96 3.56 -9.30
CA GLY A 399 25.43 2.31 -8.69
C GLY A 399 25.95 2.49 -7.26
N ASN A 400 25.32 3.39 -6.48
CA ASN A 400 25.74 3.75 -5.13
C ASN A 400 24.54 3.89 -4.14
N PHE A 401 23.47 3.12 -4.32
CA PHE A 401 22.29 3.11 -3.45
C PHE A 401 22.65 2.88 -1.98
N ASN A 402 23.30 1.76 -1.65
CA ASN A 402 23.58 1.33 -0.27
C ASN A 402 24.51 2.30 0.44
N ARG A 403 25.60 2.69 -0.25
CA ARG A 403 26.57 3.67 0.27
C ARG A 403 25.90 4.98 0.70
N ARG A 404 24.93 5.46 -0.10
CA ARG A 404 24.30 6.76 0.11
C ARG A 404 23.20 6.71 1.17
N ILE A 405 22.34 5.70 1.14
CA ILE A 405 21.26 5.53 2.12
C ILE A 405 21.80 5.24 3.54
N ARG A 406 23.01 4.67 3.65
CA ARG A 406 23.73 4.47 4.91
C ARG A 406 24.77 5.55 5.24
N MET A 407 24.80 6.64 4.47
CA MET A 407 25.65 7.81 4.73
C MET A 407 27.14 7.48 4.83
N GLN A 408 27.63 6.60 3.96
CA GLN A 408 29.05 6.25 3.84
C GLN A 408 29.66 5.63 5.11
N ASN A 409 28.84 4.99 5.95
CA ASN A 409 29.22 4.39 7.21
C ASN A 409 28.30 3.22 7.59
N THR A 410 28.58 2.56 8.72
CA THR A 410 27.82 1.39 9.18
C THR A 410 26.91 1.63 10.41
N ASN A 411 26.77 2.88 10.86
CA ASN A 411 25.95 3.21 12.03
C ASN A 411 24.46 3.04 11.79
N VAL A 412 23.99 3.29 10.56
CA VAL A 412 22.61 3.02 10.16
C VAL A 412 22.46 1.51 10.03
N ALA A 413 21.58 0.92 10.86
CA ALA A 413 21.29 -0.50 10.81
C ALA A 413 20.64 -0.85 9.46
N ALA A 414 21.01 -1.98 8.87
CA ALA A 414 20.51 -2.38 7.57
C ALA A 414 20.13 -3.86 7.54
N THR A 415 18.96 -4.15 6.99
CA THR A 415 18.54 -5.50 6.64
C THR A 415 18.44 -5.60 5.13
N TYR A 416 19.16 -6.57 4.57
CA TYR A 416 19.21 -6.83 3.14
C TYR A 416 18.74 -8.24 2.82
N ASP A 417 18.04 -8.42 1.70
CA ASP A 417 17.66 -9.73 1.20
C ASP A 417 17.35 -9.69 -0.30
N ASN A 418 17.95 -10.56 -1.11
CA ASN A 418 17.55 -10.81 -2.50
C ASN A 418 17.50 -9.56 -3.40
N ASN A 419 18.44 -8.62 -3.26
CA ASN A 419 18.50 -7.43 -4.11
C ASN A 419 19.37 -7.67 -5.35
N CYS A 420 18.90 -7.17 -6.50
CA CYS A 420 19.71 -7.08 -7.71
C CYS A 420 20.28 -5.68 -7.87
N TYR A 421 21.60 -5.58 -8.07
CA TYR A 421 22.29 -4.34 -8.41
C TYR A 421 22.93 -4.47 -9.79
N TRP A 422 22.49 -3.64 -10.73
CA TRP A 422 23.02 -3.62 -12.09
C TRP A 422 23.19 -2.18 -12.57
N TYR A 423 24.40 -1.80 -12.95
CA TYR A 423 24.66 -0.45 -13.44
C TYR A 423 25.76 -0.48 -14.49
N ASN A 424 25.49 0.08 -15.67
CA ASN A 424 26.43 0.14 -16.79
C ASN A 424 26.99 -1.24 -17.18
N GLY A 425 26.12 -2.24 -17.24
CA GLY A 425 26.46 -3.57 -17.74
C GLY A 425 27.22 -4.46 -16.76
N ALA A 426 27.28 -4.10 -15.47
CA ALA A 426 27.92 -4.92 -14.44
C ALA A 426 27.29 -4.71 -13.07
N LEU A 427 27.59 -5.63 -12.14
CA LEU A 427 27.37 -5.46 -10.71
C LEU A 427 28.35 -4.41 -10.14
N PRO A 428 27.87 -3.29 -9.57
CA PRO A 428 28.74 -2.35 -8.88
C PRO A 428 29.19 -2.95 -7.55
N LEU A 429 30.47 -3.32 -7.45
CA LEU A 429 31.00 -3.99 -6.25
C LEU A 429 30.94 -3.12 -4.99
N ASP A 430 30.80 -1.79 -5.12
CA ASP A 430 30.57 -0.87 -4.01
C ASP A 430 29.19 -1.03 -3.36
N GLU A 431 28.22 -1.60 -4.08
CA GLU A 431 26.91 -1.97 -3.53
C GLU A 431 27.01 -3.20 -2.64
N THR A 432 28.05 -4.03 -2.79
CA THR A 432 28.20 -5.31 -2.09
C THR A 432 29.53 -5.41 -1.35
N THR A 433 30.58 -5.92 -1.98
CA THR A 433 31.80 -6.40 -1.31
C THR A 433 32.85 -5.34 -1.05
N ASN A 434 33.00 -4.32 -1.91
CA ASN A 434 34.11 -3.36 -1.82
C ASN A 434 34.02 -2.39 -0.63
N ARG A 435 32.84 -2.29 -0.02
CA ARG A 435 32.56 -1.30 1.03
C ARG A 435 31.87 -1.92 2.23
N ASP A 436 32.26 -1.56 3.44
CA ASP A 436 31.64 -2.08 4.67
C ASP A 436 30.16 -1.70 4.79
N ASP A 437 29.77 -0.58 4.18
CA ASP A 437 28.41 -0.09 4.16
C ASP A 437 27.51 -0.71 3.08
N GLY A 438 28.05 -1.57 2.21
CA GLY A 438 27.30 -2.31 1.19
C GLY A 438 26.37 -3.41 1.73
N ASP A 439 25.61 -4.02 0.84
CA ASP A 439 24.81 -5.24 1.07
C ASP A 439 25.75 -6.44 1.21
N LYS A 440 25.82 -6.97 2.45
CA LYS A 440 26.64 -8.12 2.82
C LYS A 440 25.85 -9.43 2.89
N SER A 441 24.58 -9.43 2.46
CA SER A 441 23.80 -10.65 2.40
C SER A 441 24.40 -11.61 1.37
N THR A 442 24.24 -12.91 1.60
CA THR A 442 24.63 -13.94 0.62
C THR A 442 23.64 -14.05 -0.54
N SER A 443 22.56 -13.26 -0.53
CA SER A 443 21.49 -13.26 -1.52
C SER A 443 21.50 -12.05 -2.45
N ALA A 444 22.45 -11.12 -2.30
CA ALA A 444 22.66 -10.05 -3.28
C ALA A 444 23.25 -10.61 -4.58
N TYR A 445 22.80 -10.10 -5.72
CA TYR A 445 23.26 -10.52 -7.04
C TYR A 445 23.28 -9.36 -8.05
N GLY A 446 23.84 -9.60 -9.23
CA GLY A 446 23.87 -8.61 -10.31
C GLY A 446 23.76 -9.28 -11.66
N VAL A 447 22.61 -9.09 -12.30
CA VAL A 447 22.29 -9.56 -13.64
C VAL A 447 21.54 -8.45 -14.37
N ASP A 448 21.72 -8.35 -15.68
CA ASP A 448 20.80 -7.57 -16.51
C ASP A 448 19.43 -8.28 -16.53
N PRO A 449 18.33 -7.66 -16.07
CA PRO A 449 17.02 -8.30 -16.13
C PRO A 449 16.53 -8.56 -17.55
N VAL A 450 17.09 -7.87 -18.56
CA VAL A 450 16.69 -7.90 -19.96
C VAL A 450 15.18 -7.66 -20.07
N PHE A 451 14.77 -6.46 -19.65
CA PHE A 451 13.37 -6.02 -19.65
C PHE A 451 12.80 -6.00 -21.07
N THR A 452 11.53 -6.37 -21.19
CA THR A 452 10.82 -6.51 -22.48
C THR A 452 10.75 -5.19 -23.26
N ASN A 453 10.30 -4.11 -22.61
CA ASN A 453 10.21 -2.79 -23.26
C ASN A 453 10.25 -1.65 -22.22
N PRO A 454 11.39 -1.46 -21.53
CA PRO A 454 11.50 -0.50 -20.44
C PRO A 454 11.31 0.95 -20.91
N ALA A 455 11.56 1.24 -22.18
CA ALA A 455 11.34 2.55 -22.79
C ALA A 455 9.85 2.93 -22.88
N ASN A 456 8.93 1.97 -22.80
CA ASN A 456 7.48 2.21 -22.79
C ASN A 456 6.83 1.73 -21.48
N GLY A 457 7.62 1.57 -20.41
CA GLY A 457 7.10 1.22 -19.09
C GLY A 457 6.82 -0.27 -18.85
N ASP A 458 7.26 -1.17 -19.74
CA ASP A 458 7.17 -2.62 -19.54
C ASP A 458 8.49 -3.17 -19.00
N PHE A 459 8.47 -3.50 -17.70
CA PHE A 459 9.62 -4.00 -16.96
C PHE A 459 9.53 -5.51 -16.70
N THR A 460 8.79 -6.25 -17.53
CA THR A 460 8.77 -7.72 -17.50
C THR A 460 10.18 -8.24 -17.78
N PRO A 461 10.87 -8.86 -16.79
CA PRO A 461 12.22 -9.36 -16.95
C PRO A 461 12.22 -10.70 -17.67
N SER A 462 13.36 -11.07 -18.26
CA SER A 462 13.56 -12.41 -18.84
C SER A 462 14.70 -13.20 -18.18
N ALA A 463 15.51 -12.55 -17.34
CA ALA A 463 16.57 -13.20 -16.57
C ALA A 463 16.00 -14.18 -15.52
N PRO A 464 16.33 -15.49 -15.55
CA PRO A 464 15.82 -16.49 -14.62
C PRO A 464 16.12 -16.20 -13.14
N GLU A 465 17.26 -15.57 -12.85
CA GLU A 465 17.71 -15.22 -11.51
C GLU A 465 16.71 -14.27 -10.83
N VAL A 466 16.19 -13.29 -11.58
CA VAL A 466 15.19 -12.33 -11.08
C VAL A 466 13.95 -13.05 -10.54
N PHE A 467 13.43 -14.02 -11.28
CA PHE A 467 12.30 -14.84 -10.85
C PHE A 467 12.63 -15.73 -9.66
N SER A 468 13.84 -16.32 -9.64
CA SER A 468 14.27 -17.22 -8.56
C SER A 468 14.37 -16.52 -7.20
N HIS A 469 14.74 -15.24 -7.21
CA HIS A 469 14.83 -14.39 -6.02
C HIS A 469 13.52 -13.65 -5.71
N GLY A 470 12.58 -13.62 -6.66
CA GLY A 470 11.33 -12.85 -6.56
C GLY A 470 11.60 -11.36 -6.38
N SER A 471 12.66 -10.85 -7.03
CA SER A 471 13.08 -9.46 -6.93
C SER A 471 12.38 -8.61 -7.97
N GLY A 472 12.02 -7.38 -7.59
CA GLY A 472 11.32 -6.43 -8.44
C GLY A 472 9.88 -6.23 -8.00
N ASP A 473 9.25 -5.29 -8.68
CA ASP A 473 7.81 -5.06 -8.58
C ASP A 473 7.04 -6.33 -9.03
N PRO A 474 6.20 -6.93 -8.15
CA PRO A 474 5.51 -8.18 -8.43
C PRO A 474 4.61 -8.14 -9.66
N ARG A 475 4.17 -6.96 -10.10
CA ARG A 475 3.36 -6.78 -11.33
C ARG A 475 4.05 -7.37 -12.55
N TRP A 476 5.38 -7.35 -12.59
CA TRP A 476 6.17 -7.80 -13.74
C TRP A 476 6.65 -9.24 -13.64
N LEU A 477 6.36 -9.95 -12.56
CA LEU A 477 6.90 -11.29 -12.27
C LEU A 477 5.93 -12.44 -12.59
N ASN A 478 4.72 -12.13 -13.05
CA ASN A 478 3.62 -13.10 -13.22
C ASN A 478 3.37 -13.50 -14.67
#